data_AF-A0A246FI16-F1
#
_entry.id   AF-A0A246FI16-F1
#
_cell.length_a   1.000
_cell.length_b   1.000
_cell.length_c   1.000
_cell.angle_alpha   90.00
_cell.angle_beta   90.00
_cell.angle_gamma   90.00
#
_symmetry.space_group_name_H-M   'P 1'
#
loop_
_entity.id
_entity.type
_entity.pdbx_description
1 polymer ?
#
loop_
_entity_poly.entity_id
_entity_poly.type
_entity_poly.pdbx_seq_one_letter_code
_entity_poly.pdbx_strand_id
1 'polypeptide(L)'
;MKPQLRVSLNDVDWQSATTREAGASRYLLRAQVHLANYKALRQPGGYGRFGPPQALYITPAASPRFLGPLVLLTSDQTASAAEDLTISLAQRPEVTLVGTATKGMFSDMYSVHLPNGLNVTLSNQRYTTPTGQVLEDVGVAPDVPIENTPTTLQQGQDPVLQKALEVARQKVRP
;
A
#
# COMPACT_ATOMS: atom_id res chain seq x y z
N MET A 1 24.02 -11.95 -13.56
CA MET A 1 22.88 -11.05 -13.90
C MET A 1 23.12 -9.71 -13.22
N LYS A 2 23.04 -8.60 -13.95
CA LYS A 2 23.09 -7.26 -13.33
C LYS A 2 21.78 -7.01 -12.57
N PRO A 3 21.81 -6.49 -11.32
CA PRO A 3 20.59 -6.11 -10.62
C PRO A 3 19.88 -5.02 -11.45
N GLN A 4 18.68 -5.32 -11.92
CA GLN A 4 17.81 -4.32 -12.55
C GLN A 4 16.97 -3.67 -11.44
N LEU A 5 16.67 -2.39 -11.61
CA LEU A 5 15.86 -1.57 -10.71
C LEU A 5 14.48 -1.34 -11.34
N ARG A 6 13.42 -1.31 -10.53
CA ARG A 6 12.12 -0.76 -10.95
C ARG A 6 11.71 0.38 -10.03
N VAL A 7 11.13 1.41 -10.63
CA VAL A 7 10.42 2.50 -9.96
C VAL A 7 8.95 2.34 -10.35
N SER A 8 8.06 2.20 -9.36
CA SER A 8 6.61 2.15 -9.61
C SER A 8 6.05 3.55 -9.42
N LEU A 9 5.42 4.10 -10.47
CA LEU A 9 4.70 5.35 -10.42
C LEU A 9 3.23 5.05 -10.10
N ASN A 10 2.63 5.89 -9.25
CA ASN A 10 1.21 5.84 -8.91
C ASN A 10 0.36 6.07 -10.18
N ASP A 11 -0.91 5.64 -10.12
CA ASP A 11 -1.92 5.64 -11.20
C ASP A 11 -2.03 4.35 -12.03
N VAL A 12 -2.13 3.21 -11.34
CA VAL A 12 -2.75 2.01 -11.95
C VAL A 12 -4.13 1.82 -11.33
N ASP A 13 -5.14 1.63 -12.17
CA ASP A 13 -6.54 1.42 -11.77
C ASP A 13 -6.72 0.01 -11.17
N TRP A 14 -6.83 -0.10 -9.84
CA TRP A 14 -6.82 -1.36 -9.09
C TRP A 14 -8.17 -1.66 -8.40
N GLN A 15 -9.29 -1.43 -9.10
CA GLN A 15 -10.62 -1.51 -8.48
C GLN A 15 -11.03 -2.89 -7.96
N SER A 16 -10.47 -4.01 -8.45
CA SER A 16 -10.88 -5.37 -8.04
C SER A 16 -9.89 -6.08 -7.13
N ALA A 17 -10.37 -6.93 -6.22
CA ALA A 17 -9.54 -7.76 -5.33
C ALA A 17 -8.54 -8.63 -6.09
N THR A 18 -8.93 -9.15 -7.25
CA THR A 18 -8.07 -9.92 -8.16
C THR A 18 -6.92 -9.07 -8.72
N THR A 19 -7.18 -7.80 -9.03
CA THR A 19 -6.16 -6.87 -9.49
C THR A 19 -5.19 -6.55 -8.34
N ARG A 20 -5.70 -6.33 -7.11
CA ARG A 20 -4.90 -6.02 -5.90
C ARG A 20 -3.84 -7.10 -5.60
N GLU A 21 -4.22 -8.37 -5.63
CA GLU A 21 -3.31 -9.50 -5.36
C GLU A 21 -2.33 -9.78 -6.52
N ALA A 22 -2.79 -9.66 -7.76
CA ALA A 22 -1.98 -9.92 -8.95
C ALA A 22 -0.84 -8.90 -9.14
N GLY A 23 -1.08 -7.63 -8.78
CA GLY A 23 -0.08 -6.57 -8.81
C GLY A 23 1.04 -6.83 -7.81
N ALA A 24 0.67 -7.02 -6.53
CA ALA A 24 1.63 -7.30 -5.46
C ALA A 24 2.46 -8.55 -5.76
N SER A 25 1.80 -9.68 -6.07
CA SER A 25 2.45 -11.00 -6.24
C SER A 25 3.58 -11.06 -7.28
N ARG A 26 3.56 -10.19 -8.30
CA ARG A 26 4.62 -10.09 -9.32
C ARG A 26 5.89 -9.39 -8.83
N TYR A 27 5.75 -8.55 -7.80
CA TYR A 27 6.86 -7.86 -7.16
C TYR A 27 7.33 -8.60 -5.91
N LEU A 28 6.71 -9.70 -5.46
CA LEU A 28 7.03 -10.32 -4.17
C LEU A 28 8.20 -11.32 -4.16
N LEU A 29 8.64 -11.60 -2.93
CA LEU A 29 9.81 -12.36 -2.45
C LEU A 29 10.01 -13.78 -3.04
N ARG A 30 11.15 -14.40 -2.69
CA ARG A 30 11.50 -15.80 -2.97
C ARG A 30 10.49 -16.75 -2.31
N ALA A 31 9.70 -17.45 -3.11
CA ALA A 31 8.89 -18.67 -2.85
C ALA A 31 8.05 -18.78 -1.54
N GLN A 32 8.03 -17.80 -0.65
CA GLN A 32 7.37 -17.89 0.65
C GLN A 32 6.12 -17.01 0.69
N VAL A 33 5.09 -17.54 1.35
CA VAL A 33 3.90 -16.79 1.72
C VAL A 33 4.25 -15.87 2.88
N HIS A 34 3.94 -14.58 2.78
CA HIS A 34 4.25 -13.61 3.83
C HIS A 34 2.99 -12.92 4.34
N LEU A 35 2.96 -12.65 5.65
CA LEU A 35 1.91 -11.87 6.29
C LEU A 35 2.05 -10.40 5.85
N ALA A 36 1.07 -9.87 5.15
CA ALA A 36 1.04 -8.46 4.76
C ALA A 36 0.49 -7.58 5.88
N ASN A 37 -0.69 -7.94 6.39
CA ASN A 37 -1.43 -7.15 7.37
C ASN A 37 -2.52 -8.00 8.04
N TYR A 38 -3.22 -7.40 8.99
CA TYR A 38 -4.46 -7.95 9.53
C TYR A 38 -5.66 -7.09 9.14
N LYS A 39 -6.83 -7.72 9.11
CA LYS A 39 -8.12 -7.09 8.89
C LYS A 39 -9.12 -7.60 9.92
N ALA A 40 -9.89 -6.71 10.51
CA ALA A 40 -10.99 -7.08 11.40
C ALA A 40 -12.30 -6.44 10.93
N LEU A 41 -13.38 -7.21 10.91
CA LEU A 41 -14.72 -6.70 10.61
C LEU A 41 -15.34 -6.09 11.87
N ARG A 42 -15.97 -4.92 11.72
CA ARG A 42 -16.74 -4.30 12.77
C ARG A 42 -17.90 -5.21 13.18
N GLN A 43 -18.17 -5.25 14.48
CA GLN A 43 -19.25 -6.05 15.07
C GLN A 43 -20.38 -5.14 15.55
N PRO A 44 -21.63 -5.63 15.60
CA PRO A 44 -22.73 -4.93 16.27
C PRO A 44 -22.38 -4.55 17.72
N GLY A 45 -23.01 -3.49 18.23
CA GLY A 45 -22.88 -3.09 19.64
C GLY A 45 -21.75 -2.10 19.95
N GLY A 46 -21.23 -1.36 18.95
CA GLY A 46 -20.45 -0.14 19.17
C GLY A 46 -19.37 0.19 18.12
N TYR A 47 -19.02 1.47 17.99
CA TYR A 47 -18.02 1.97 17.03
C TYR A 47 -16.59 1.45 17.28
N GLY A 48 -16.27 0.98 18.48
CA GLY A 48 -14.95 0.42 18.82
C GLY A 48 -14.85 -1.10 18.68
N ARG A 49 -15.97 -1.79 18.38
CA ARG A 49 -16.02 -3.26 18.42
C ARG A 49 -15.67 -3.85 17.07
N PHE A 50 -14.60 -4.64 17.06
CA PHE A 50 -14.15 -5.42 15.92
C PHE A 50 -14.05 -6.89 16.34
N GLY A 51 -14.29 -7.78 15.37
CA GLY A 51 -14.11 -9.20 15.56
C GLY A 51 -12.62 -9.56 15.67
N PRO A 52 -12.31 -10.87 15.77
CA PRO A 52 -10.93 -11.32 15.77
C PRO A 52 -10.21 -10.87 14.48
N PRO A 53 -8.94 -10.43 14.57
CA PRO A 53 -8.16 -10.06 13.40
C PRO A 53 -7.93 -11.27 12.50
N GLN A 54 -8.19 -11.10 11.21
CA GLN A 54 -7.92 -12.06 10.16
C GLN A 54 -6.59 -11.70 9.51
N ALA A 55 -5.66 -12.64 9.44
CA ALA A 55 -4.38 -12.47 8.78
C ALA A 55 -4.57 -12.46 7.26
N LEU A 56 -4.02 -11.45 6.59
CA LEU A 56 -3.92 -11.39 5.14
C LEU A 56 -2.51 -11.75 4.72
N TYR A 57 -2.40 -12.81 3.92
CA TYR A 57 -1.15 -13.31 3.40
C TYR A 57 -1.08 -13.03 1.90
N ILE A 58 0.11 -12.72 1.40
CA ILE A 58 0.34 -12.68 -0.04
C ILE A 58 1.15 -13.89 -0.47
N THR A 59 0.62 -14.58 -1.48
CA THR A 59 1.29 -15.71 -2.11
C THR A 59 2.08 -15.20 -3.33
N PRO A 60 3.37 -15.53 -3.45
CA PRO A 60 4.16 -15.10 -4.61
C PRO A 60 3.61 -15.68 -5.92
N ALA A 61 3.67 -14.90 -6.99
CA ALA A 61 3.23 -15.38 -8.30
C ALA A 61 4.13 -16.52 -8.82
N ALA A 62 3.52 -17.45 -9.56
CA ALA A 62 4.25 -18.51 -10.29
C ALA A 62 4.98 -17.97 -11.54
N SER A 63 4.63 -16.76 -12.01
CA SER A 63 5.29 -16.06 -13.10
C SER A 63 6.65 -15.48 -12.69
N PRO A 64 7.48 -14.97 -13.63
CA PRO A 64 8.68 -14.22 -13.29
C PRO A 64 8.40 -13.09 -12.29
N ARG A 65 9.28 -12.95 -11.30
CA ARG A 65 9.16 -11.98 -10.19
C ARG A 65 10.33 -11.04 -10.16
N PHE A 66 10.07 -9.80 -9.75
CA PHE A 66 11.11 -8.83 -9.48
C PHE A 66 11.59 -8.93 -8.02
N LEU A 67 12.79 -9.46 -7.82
CA LEU A 67 13.38 -9.67 -6.49
C LEU A 67 14.47 -8.66 -6.12
N GLY A 68 14.72 -7.67 -6.98
CA GLY A 68 15.73 -6.63 -6.73
C GLY A 68 15.24 -5.53 -5.78
N PRO A 69 16.10 -4.54 -5.51
CA PRO A 69 15.72 -3.31 -4.83
C PRO A 69 14.53 -2.63 -5.52
N LEU A 70 13.53 -2.23 -4.73
CA LEU A 70 12.33 -1.55 -5.21
C LEU A 70 12.16 -0.25 -4.41
N VAL A 71 12.00 0.87 -5.12
CA VAL A 71 11.62 2.13 -4.50
C VAL A 71 10.18 2.43 -4.88
N LEU A 72 9.31 2.54 -3.88
CA LEU A 72 7.88 2.81 -4.04
C LEU A 72 7.59 4.25 -3.64
N LEU A 73 6.96 5.01 -4.54
CA LEU A 73 6.62 6.40 -4.28
C LEU A 73 5.20 6.49 -3.74
N THR A 74 5.00 7.18 -2.62
CA THR A 74 3.68 7.33 -1.99
C THR A 74 3.32 8.80 -1.76
N SER A 75 2.03 9.10 -1.69
CA SER A 75 1.54 10.40 -1.25
C SER A 75 0.24 10.28 -0.47
N ASP A 76 -0.27 11.41 0.02
CA ASP A 76 -1.60 11.58 0.62
C ASP A 76 -2.76 11.28 -0.35
N GLN A 77 -2.45 11.07 -1.63
CA GLN A 77 -3.37 10.64 -2.68
C GLN A 77 -3.28 9.13 -2.96
N THR A 78 -2.26 8.42 -2.44
CA THR A 78 -2.19 6.97 -2.47
C THR A 78 -3.29 6.41 -1.57
N ALA A 79 -4.37 5.88 -2.17
CA ALA A 79 -5.57 5.46 -1.45
C ALA A 79 -6.07 4.08 -1.89
N SER A 80 -6.85 3.42 -1.03
CA SER A 80 -7.57 2.18 -1.34
C SER A 80 -6.63 1.05 -1.79
N ALA A 81 -6.86 0.44 -2.95
CA ALA A 81 -6.06 -0.66 -3.48
C ALA A 81 -4.56 -0.35 -3.60
N ALA A 82 -4.18 0.92 -3.80
CA ALA A 82 -2.77 1.32 -3.79
C ALA A 82 -2.16 1.19 -2.38
N GLU A 83 -2.95 1.37 -1.33
CA GLU A 83 -2.51 1.18 0.06
C GLU A 83 -2.38 -0.30 0.41
N ASP A 84 -3.28 -1.16 -0.07
CA ASP A 84 -3.15 -2.62 0.04
C ASP A 84 -1.84 -3.12 -0.57
N LEU A 85 -1.48 -2.60 -1.76
CA LEU A 85 -0.20 -2.89 -2.40
C LEU A 85 0.96 -2.35 -1.56
N THR A 86 0.84 -1.12 -1.07
CA THR A 86 1.88 -0.45 -0.29
C THR A 86 2.21 -1.24 0.98
N ILE A 87 1.22 -1.61 1.78
CA ILE A 87 1.45 -2.40 3.00
C ILE A 87 2.00 -3.80 2.70
N SER A 88 1.54 -4.42 1.61
CA SER A 88 2.02 -5.73 1.19
C SER A 88 3.50 -5.71 0.78
N LEU A 89 3.93 -4.64 0.10
CA LEU A 89 5.32 -4.46 -0.32
C LEU A 89 6.21 -3.98 0.82
N ALA A 90 5.69 -3.16 1.74
CA ALA A 90 6.44 -2.61 2.87
C ALA A 90 7.04 -3.67 3.80
N GLN A 91 6.49 -4.90 3.80
CA GLN A 91 7.04 -6.01 4.59
C GLN A 91 8.37 -6.57 4.05
N ARG A 92 8.87 -6.04 2.93
CA ARG A 92 10.08 -6.53 2.27
C ARG A 92 11.30 -5.66 2.56
N PRO A 93 12.43 -6.25 2.93
CA PRO A 93 13.66 -5.48 3.20
C PRO A 93 14.23 -4.81 1.93
N GLU A 94 13.91 -5.32 0.73
CA GLU A 94 14.38 -4.70 -0.51
C GLU A 94 13.56 -3.46 -0.91
N VAL A 95 12.38 -3.27 -0.33
CA VAL A 95 11.48 -2.15 -0.61
C VAL A 95 11.88 -0.93 0.22
N THR A 96 11.77 0.26 -0.37
CA THR A 96 11.85 1.54 0.36
C THR A 96 10.75 2.46 -0.12
N LEU A 97 9.97 2.98 0.81
CA LEU A 97 8.89 3.93 0.58
C LEU A 97 9.45 5.35 0.64
N VAL A 98 9.21 6.15 -0.39
CA VAL A 98 9.67 7.54 -0.49
C VAL A 98 8.48 8.43 -0.81
N GLY A 99 8.27 9.49 -0.04
CA GLY A 99 7.14 10.39 -0.25
C GLY A 99 6.48 10.79 1.06
N THR A 100 5.16 10.91 1.07
CA THR A 100 4.37 11.14 2.30
C THR A 100 3.59 9.88 2.70
N ALA A 101 2.96 9.92 3.89
CA ALA A 101 2.08 8.85 4.32
C ALA A 101 0.91 8.68 3.33
N THR A 102 0.47 7.43 3.15
CA THR A 102 -0.72 7.16 2.33
C THR A 102 -1.99 7.74 2.96
N LYS A 103 -3.10 7.72 2.23
CA LYS A 103 -4.33 8.44 2.61
C LYS A 103 -5.04 7.89 3.84
N GLY A 104 -4.82 6.63 4.20
CA GLY A 104 -5.50 5.96 5.31
C GLY A 104 -6.93 5.52 5.00
N MET A 105 -7.24 5.23 3.72
CA MET A 105 -8.56 4.80 3.24
C MET A 105 -8.60 3.29 2.97
N PHE A 106 -8.34 2.50 4.01
CA PHE A 106 -8.18 1.04 3.89
C PHE A 106 -9.49 0.26 3.92
N SER A 107 -10.48 0.69 4.70
CA SER A 107 -11.71 -0.10 4.85
C SER A 107 -12.47 -0.25 3.54
N ASP A 108 -12.77 -1.49 3.13
CA ASP A 108 -13.78 -1.70 2.09
C ASP A 108 -15.13 -1.18 2.58
N MET A 109 -15.98 -0.83 1.61
CA MET A 109 -17.31 -0.31 1.84
C MET A 109 -18.28 -1.45 2.15
N TYR A 110 -19.06 -1.30 3.23
CA TYR A 110 -20.24 -2.10 3.46
C TYR A 110 -21.47 -1.34 2.96
N SER A 111 -22.21 -1.97 2.05
CA SER A 111 -23.38 -1.37 1.40
C SER A 111 -24.67 -1.91 2.02
N VAL A 112 -25.59 -1.01 2.35
CA VAL A 112 -26.93 -1.31 2.84
C VAL A 112 -27.96 -0.64 1.94
N HIS A 113 -28.92 -1.43 1.47
CA HIS A 113 -30.08 -0.90 0.76
C HIS A 113 -31.22 -0.65 1.77
N LEU A 114 -31.73 0.58 1.80
CA LEU A 114 -32.79 0.98 2.71
C LEU A 114 -34.17 0.81 2.06
N PRO A 115 -35.25 0.55 2.83
CA PRO A 115 -36.60 0.35 2.29
C PRO A 115 -37.15 1.53 1.47
N ASN A 116 -36.61 2.74 1.65
CA ASN A 116 -36.99 3.93 0.89
C ASN A 116 -36.20 4.10 -0.44
N GLY A 117 -35.43 3.09 -0.84
CA GLY A 117 -34.66 3.07 -2.08
C GLY A 117 -33.26 3.70 -2.00
N LEU A 118 -32.85 4.20 -0.84
CA LEU A 118 -31.49 4.75 -0.66
C LEU A 118 -30.45 3.64 -0.54
N ASN A 119 -29.27 3.88 -1.11
CA ASN A 119 -28.06 3.10 -0.86
C ASN A 119 -27.16 3.86 0.10
N VAL A 120 -26.86 3.24 1.25
CA VAL A 120 -25.89 3.76 2.21
C VAL A 120 -24.65 2.90 2.16
N THR A 121 -23.49 3.54 2.21
CA THR A 121 -22.21 2.85 2.29
C THR A 121 -21.43 3.37 3.49
N LEU A 122 -20.73 2.48 4.18
CA LEU A 122 -19.96 2.82 5.37
C LEU A 122 -18.69 1.96 5.51
N SER A 123 -17.66 2.55 6.11
CA SER A 123 -16.45 1.81 6.50
C SER A 123 -16.78 0.80 7.59
N ASN A 124 -16.48 -0.47 7.33
CA ASN A 124 -16.85 -1.59 8.19
C ASN A 124 -15.65 -2.44 8.64
N GLN A 125 -14.43 -2.00 8.34
CA GLN A 125 -13.23 -2.80 8.52
C GLN A 125 -12.14 -1.99 9.20
N ARG A 126 -11.24 -2.68 9.90
CA ARG A 126 -10.02 -2.10 10.48
C ARG A 126 -8.83 -2.88 9.97
N TYR A 127 -7.90 -2.17 9.36
CA TYR A 127 -6.63 -2.72 8.88
C TYR A 127 -5.53 -2.36 9.87
N THR A 128 -4.65 -3.32 10.14
CA THR A 128 -3.47 -3.09 10.96
C THR A 128 -2.23 -3.70 10.34
N THR A 129 -1.07 -3.08 10.57
CA THR A 129 0.24 -3.69 10.25
C THR A 129 0.43 -5.00 11.02
N PRO A 130 1.43 -5.83 10.64
CA PRO A 130 1.81 -6.99 11.44
C PRO A 130 2.24 -6.66 12.87
N THR A 131 2.69 -5.43 13.13
CA THR A 131 3.03 -4.91 14.46
C THR A 131 1.82 -4.38 15.24
N GLY A 132 0.62 -4.39 14.64
CA GLY A 132 -0.63 -3.98 15.28
C GLY A 132 -0.99 -2.50 15.15
N GLN A 133 -0.23 -1.72 14.37
CA GLN A 133 -0.55 -0.31 14.11
C GLN A 133 -1.80 -0.20 13.25
N VAL A 134 -2.79 0.60 13.68
CA VAL A 134 -3.99 0.92 12.90
C VAL A 134 -3.64 1.89 11.77
N LEU A 135 -4.19 1.63 10.57
CA LEU A 135 -3.85 2.38 9.36
C LEU A 135 -4.96 3.30 8.87
N GLU A 136 -6.19 3.11 9.33
CA GLU A 136 -7.29 4.00 8.99
C GLU A 136 -6.97 5.42 9.46
N ASP A 137 -7.19 6.43 8.59
CA ASP A 137 -6.90 7.87 8.83
C ASP A 137 -5.41 8.24 9.01
N VAL A 138 -4.52 7.25 9.12
CA VAL A 138 -3.08 7.44 9.33
C VAL A 138 -2.25 7.07 8.10
N GLY A 139 -2.69 6.04 7.37
CA GLY A 139 -1.98 5.48 6.22
C GLY A 139 -0.72 4.70 6.58
N VAL A 140 -0.01 4.28 5.54
CA VAL A 140 1.32 3.66 5.64
C VAL A 140 2.36 4.77 5.61
N ALA A 141 3.20 4.83 6.63
CA ALA A 141 4.28 5.81 6.71
C ALA A 141 5.39 5.52 5.69
N PRO A 142 6.03 6.55 5.10
CA PRO A 142 7.19 6.37 4.25
C PRO A 142 8.44 6.09 5.08
N ASP A 143 9.41 5.38 4.50
CA ASP A 143 10.74 5.22 5.10
C ASP A 143 11.57 6.51 4.96
N VAL A 144 11.37 7.21 3.84
CA VAL A 144 12.02 8.49 3.53
C VAL A 144 10.94 9.55 3.32
N PRO A 145 10.58 10.31 4.37
CA PRO A 145 9.56 11.36 4.27
C PRO A 145 10.07 12.53 3.43
N ILE A 146 9.36 12.83 2.35
CA ILE A 146 9.61 13.97 1.46
C ILE A 146 8.34 14.29 0.68
N GLU A 147 8.07 15.56 0.41
CA GLU A 147 6.87 15.97 -0.31
C GLU A 147 7.19 16.84 -1.51
N ASN A 148 6.34 16.74 -2.53
CA ASN A 148 6.33 17.69 -3.62
C ASN A 148 5.47 18.88 -3.19
N THR A 149 6.02 20.09 -3.29
CA THR A 149 5.26 21.32 -3.06
C THR A 149 4.77 21.89 -4.39
N PRO A 150 3.67 22.65 -4.42
CA PRO A 150 3.24 23.37 -5.63
C PRO A 150 4.36 24.23 -6.22
N THR A 151 5.16 24.88 -5.36
CA THR A 151 6.28 25.73 -5.78
C THR A 151 7.39 24.94 -6.48
N THR A 152 7.81 23.81 -5.91
CA THR A 152 8.87 22.97 -6.53
C THR A 152 8.41 22.41 -7.87
N LEU A 153 7.15 21.95 -7.95
CA LEU A 153 6.59 21.42 -9.19
C LEU A 153 6.48 22.50 -10.28
N GLN A 154 6.04 23.71 -9.95
CA GLN A 154 6.00 24.85 -10.88
C GLN A 154 7.38 25.23 -11.43
N GLN A 155 8.43 24.98 -10.66
CA GLN A 155 9.83 25.18 -11.08
C GLN A 155 10.39 23.99 -11.87
N GLY A 156 9.57 22.99 -12.21
CA GLY A 156 9.99 21.77 -12.91
C GLY A 156 10.82 20.82 -12.05
N GLN A 157 10.74 20.95 -10.72
CA GLN A 157 11.46 20.10 -9.76
C GLN A 157 10.50 19.10 -9.11
N ASP A 158 10.92 17.84 -9.07
CA ASP A 158 10.23 16.76 -8.37
C ASP A 158 11.16 16.18 -7.29
N PRO A 159 11.19 16.79 -6.09
CA PRO A 159 12.00 16.32 -4.97
C PRO A 159 11.79 14.84 -4.63
N VAL A 160 10.54 14.35 -4.68
CA VAL A 160 10.21 12.95 -4.38
C VAL A 160 10.88 12.02 -5.39
N LEU A 161 10.73 12.28 -6.68
CA LEU A 161 11.35 11.48 -7.74
C LEU A 161 12.88 11.55 -7.69
N GLN A 162 13.44 12.74 -7.48
CA GLN A 162 14.88 12.92 -7.35
C GLN A 162 15.44 12.09 -6.19
N LYS A 163 14.78 12.14 -5.03
CA LYS A 163 15.17 11.35 -3.86
C LYS A 163 15.01 9.85 -4.11
N ALA A 164 13.93 9.43 -4.75
CA ALA A 164 13.71 8.03 -5.12
C ALA A 164 14.84 7.50 -6.01
N LEU A 165 15.28 8.28 -7.00
CA LEU A 165 16.40 7.92 -7.88
C LEU A 165 17.74 7.84 -7.13
N GLU A 166 17.98 8.75 -6.18
CA GLU A 166 19.16 8.72 -5.31
C GLU A 166 19.20 7.43 -4.49
N VAL A 167 18.13 7.13 -3.75
CA VAL A 167 17.97 5.91 -2.94
C VAL A 167 18.16 4.67 -3.80
N ALA A 168 17.54 4.66 -4.99
CA ALA A 168 17.61 3.54 -5.89
C ALA A 168 19.05 3.28 -6.40
N ARG A 169 19.80 4.34 -6.72
CA ARG A 169 21.21 4.21 -7.14
C ARG A 169 22.09 3.65 -6.03
N GLN A 170 21.85 4.04 -4.78
CA GLN A 170 22.57 3.52 -3.62
C GLN A 170 22.31 2.01 -3.44
N LYS A 171 21.05 1.57 -3.58
CA LYS A 171 20.71 0.13 -3.44
C LYS A 171 21.24 -0.75 -4.58
N VAL A 172 21.49 -0.21 -5.77
CA VAL A 172 21.97 -0.97 -6.95
C VAL A 172 23.49 -1.11 -6.98
N ARG A 173 24.23 -0.25 -6.27
CA ARG A 173 25.69 -0.27 -6.19
C ARG A 173 26.13 -0.76 -4.80
N PRO A 174 26.07 -2.08 -4.51
CA PRO A 174 26.67 -2.63 -3.30
C PRO A 174 28.20 -2.57 -3.35
#